data_AF-A0A1R4B0H7-F1
#
_entry.id   AF-A0A1R4B0H7-F1
#
_cell.length_a   1.000
_cell.length_b   1.000
_cell.length_c   1.000
_cell.angle_alpha   90.00
_cell.angle_beta   90.00
_cell.angle_gamma   90.00
#
_symmetry.space_group_name_H-M   'P 1'
#
loop_
_entity.id
_entity.type
_entity.pdbx_description
1 polymer ?
#
loop_
_entity_poly.entity_id
_entity_poly.type
_entity_poly.pdbx_seq_one_letter_code
_entity_poly.pdbx_strand_id
1 'polypeptide(L)'
;MIEDVPCITVSDSDTEQRLKTSNAFRTIPLYNQLIKEGFLDYVQERREQKQKQLFDYKPHGENKDWSFRYRTNLGKLQTTMGMKPNARPTAYSFRHTFIDELKIANTPEHIVAEIVGHAHPNITFGRYGKQANIQQLNEAVNKFPSVEVMYA
;
A
#
# COMPACT_ATOMS: atom_id res chain seq x y z
N MET A 1 -5.76 -4.37 14.42
CA MET A 1 -4.49 -5.08 14.67
C MET A 1 -4.75 -6.56 14.49
N ILE A 2 -3.75 -7.32 14.09
CA ILE A 2 -3.80 -8.79 14.01
C ILE A 2 -2.55 -9.28 14.74
N GLU A 3 -2.72 -10.06 15.80
CA GLU A 3 -1.62 -10.48 16.69
C GLU A 3 -0.73 -9.29 17.11
N ASP A 4 -1.37 -8.21 17.57
CA ASP A 4 -0.74 -6.95 17.99
C ASP A 4 0.05 -6.19 16.90
N VAL A 5 -0.02 -6.62 15.64
CA VAL A 5 0.55 -5.90 14.49
C VAL A 5 -0.47 -4.93 13.89
N PRO A 6 -0.19 -3.62 13.79
CA PRO A 6 -1.02 -2.67 13.05
C PRO A 6 -1.04 -3.01 11.56
N CYS A 7 -2.23 -3.07 10.96
CA CYS A 7 -2.41 -3.53 9.58
C CYS A 7 -3.44 -2.68 8.82
N ILE A 8 -3.28 -2.62 7.50
CA ILE A 8 -4.30 -2.19 6.54
C ILE A 8 -4.91 -3.43 5.90
N THR A 9 -6.23 -3.50 5.84
CA THR A 9 -6.95 -4.57 5.14
C THR A 9 -7.58 -4.00 3.87
N VAL A 10 -7.29 -4.65 2.75
CA VAL A 10 -7.99 -4.41 1.47
C VAL A 10 -9.09 -5.44 1.35
N SER A 11 -10.34 -4.99 1.31
CA SER A 11 -11.53 -5.84 1.27
C SER A 11 -12.67 -5.15 0.52
N ASP A 12 -13.79 -5.86 0.40
CA ASP A 12 -15.09 -5.39 -0.09
C ASP A 12 -16.16 -5.46 1.00
N SER A 13 -15.78 -5.33 2.27
CA SER A 13 -16.71 -5.46 3.40
C SER A 13 -17.69 -4.29 3.54
N ASP A 14 -17.36 -3.12 2.98
CA ASP A 14 -18.23 -1.93 2.98
C ASP A 14 -18.97 -1.81 1.64
N THR A 15 -20.16 -1.21 1.64
CA THR A 15 -21.08 -1.18 0.48
C THR A 15 -20.52 -0.47 -0.74
N GLU A 16 -19.59 0.46 -0.54
CA GLU A 16 -18.92 1.22 -1.60
C GLU A 16 -17.54 0.66 -1.98
N GLN A 17 -17.14 -0.48 -1.39
CA GLN A 17 -15.89 -1.15 -1.70
C GLN A 17 -16.10 -2.28 -2.71
N ARG A 18 -15.11 -2.49 -3.58
CA ARG A 18 -15.14 -3.57 -4.56
C ARG A 18 -13.74 -4.10 -4.81
N LEU A 19 -13.62 -5.41 -4.75
CA LEU A 19 -12.42 -6.12 -5.22
C LEU A 19 -12.58 -6.47 -6.70
N LYS A 20 -11.51 -6.27 -7.48
CA LYS A 20 -11.49 -6.66 -8.89
C LYS A 20 -11.40 -8.17 -9.08
N THR A 21 -10.77 -8.86 -8.13
CA THR A 21 -10.52 -10.30 -8.14
C THR A 21 -10.54 -10.84 -6.71
N SER A 22 -10.72 -12.14 -6.53
CA SER A 22 -10.63 -12.79 -5.21
C SER A 22 -9.27 -12.60 -4.55
N ASN A 23 -8.19 -12.57 -5.34
CA ASN A 23 -6.82 -12.39 -4.87
C ASN A 23 -6.50 -10.96 -4.41
N ALA A 24 -7.43 -10.02 -4.57
CA ALA A 24 -7.23 -8.64 -4.15
C ALA A 24 -7.45 -8.46 -2.63
N PHE A 25 -8.18 -9.38 -1.98
CA PHE A 25 -8.33 -9.39 -0.52
C PHE A 25 -6.98 -9.67 0.12
N ARG A 26 -6.52 -8.77 0.99
CA ARG A 26 -5.24 -8.95 1.71
C ARG A 26 -5.15 -8.09 2.95
N THR A 27 -4.31 -8.54 3.86
CA THR A 27 -3.90 -7.80 5.05
C THR A 27 -2.44 -7.43 4.90
N ILE A 28 -2.11 -6.16 5.15
CA ILE A 28 -0.78 -5.60 4.97
C ILE A 28 -0.34 -4.98 6.30
N PRO A 29 0.70 -5.52 6.95
CA PRO A 29 1.31 -4.88 8.11
C PRO A 29 1.79 -3.46 7.80
N LEU A 30 1.68 -2.57 8.78
CA LEU A 30 2.25 -1.23 8.65
C LEU A 30 3.76 -1.28 8.87
N TYR A 31 4.48 -0.56 7.99
CA TYR A 31 5.91 -0.37 8.11
C TYR A 31 6.26 0.43 9.39
N ASN A 32 7.26 -0.01 10.15
CA ASN A 32 7.61 0.61 11.43
C ASN A 32 8.04 2.06 11.29
N GLN A 33 8.73 2.43 10.21
CA GLN A 33 9.06 3.83 10.00
C GLN A 33 7.80 4.67 9.79
N LEU A 34 6.82 4.18 9.02
CA LEU A 34 5.54 4.89 8.82
C LEU A 34 4.81 5.11 10.15
N ILE A 35 4.85 4.14 11.05
CA ILE A 35 4.32 4.29 12.41
C ILE A 35 5.10 5.37 13.18
N LYS A 36 6.43 5.32 13.12
CA LYS A 36 7.33 6.29 13.78
C LYS A 36 7.13 7.73 13.27
N GLU A 37 6.83 7.91 11.99
CA GLU A 37 6.52 9.22 11.40
C GLU A 37 5.10 9.73 11.71
N GLY A 38 4.38 9.09 12.65
CA GLY A 38 3.09 9.60 13.16
C GLY A 38 1.86 9.19 12.35
N PHE A 39 1.96 8.17 11.48
CA PHE A 39 0.79 7.75 10.68
C PHE A 39 -0.38 7.28 11.55
N LEU A 40 -0.12 6.58 12.66
CA LEU A 40 -1.19 6.15 13.57
C LEU A 40 -1.83 7.32 14.32
N ASP A 41 -1.06 8.37 14.64
CA ASP A 41 -1.57 9.59 15.25
C ASP A 41 -2.52 10.30 14.28
N TYR A 42 -2.13 10.41 13.00
CA TYR A 42 -3.00 10.92 11.95
C TYR A 42 -4.30 10.10 11.82
N VAL A 43 -4.21 8.77 11.84
CA VAL A 43 -5.41 7.89 11.80
C VAL A 43 -6.32 8.16 13.00
N GLN A 44 -5.74 8.38 14.18
CA GLN A 44 -6.50 8.70 15.39
C GLN A 44 -7.20 10.06 15.28
N GLU A 45 -6.50 11.09 14.82
CA GLU A 45 -7.08 12.43 14.59
C GLU A 45 -8.29 12.36 13.64
N ARG A 46 -8.17 11.61 12.55
CA ARG A 46 -9.28 11.40 11.60
C ARG A 46 -10.49 10.75 12.26
N ARG A 47 -10.28 9.79 13.16
CA ARG A 47 -11.37 9.15 13.92
C ARG A 47 -12.03 10.11 14.90
N GLU A 48 -11.26 10.93 15.61
CA GLU A 48 -11.77 11.94 16.54
C GLU A 48 -12.62 12.99 15.80
N GLN A 49 -12.22 13.35 14.58
CA GLN A 49 -12.99 14.19 13.66
C GLN A 49 -14.17 13.47 13.00
N LYS A 50 -14.45 12.20 13.37
CA LYS A 50 -15.52 11.35 12.82
C LYS A 50 -15.44 11.16 11.30
N GLN A 51 -14.24 11.22 10.74
CA GLN A 51 -14.00 11.00 9.32
C GLN A 51 -14.03 9.51 9.00
N LYS A 52 -14.88 9.10 8.05
CA LYS A 52 -14.93 7.71 7.57
C LYS A 52 -13.74 7.38 6.67
N GLN A 53 -13.29 8.34 5.86
CA GLN A 53 -12.18 8.17 4.93
C GLN A 53 -10.87 8.68 5.55
N LEU A 54 -9.78 7.93 5.32
CA LEU A 54 -8.46 8.31 5.80
C LEU A 54 -7.97 9.60 5.14
N PHE A 55 -8.21 9.77 3.84
CA PHE A 55 -7.81 10.95 3.07
C PHE A 55 -9.03 11.66 2.49
N ASP A 56 -8.95 12.98 2.31
CA ASP A 56 -10.04 13.83 1.82
C ASP A 56 -10.26 13.78 0.29
N TYR A 57 -9.92 12.64 -0.34
CA TYR A 57 -10.18 12.44 -1.76
C TYR A 57 -11.68 12.23 -2.02
N LYS A 58 -12.14 12.72 -3.17
CA LYS A 58 -13.50 12.52 -3.68
C LYS A 58 -13.41 11.84 -5.05
N PRO A 59 -14.30 10.89 -5.37
CA PRO A 59 -14.30 10.22 -6.65
C PRO A 59 -14.62 11.20 -7.78
N HIS A 60 -14.17 10.87 -9.00
CA HIS A 60 -14.39 11.68 -10.19
C HIS A 60 -15.15 10.89 -11.27
N GLY A 61 -16.10 11.55 -11.93
CA GLY A 61 -16.90 10.99 -13.02
C GLY A 61 -17.90 9.90 -12.59
N GLU A 62 -18.65 9.39 -13.57
CA GLU A 62 -19.72 8.40 -13.37
C GLU A 62 -19.19 7.06 -12.81
N ASN A 63 -17.97 6.68 -13.20
CA ASN A 63 -17.32 5.45 -12.75
C ASN A 63 -16.74 5.54 -11.32
N LYS A 64 -16.99 6.64 -10.60
CA LYS A 64 -16.45 6.93 -9.26
C LYS A 64 -14.93 6.70 -9.16
N ASP A 65 -14.14 7.30 -10.06
CA ASP A 65 -12.69 7.12 -10.05
C ASP A 65 -12.03 7.89 -8.89
N TRP A 66 -11.73 7.16 -7.81
CA TRP A 66 -11.06 7.68 -6.61
C TRP A 66 -9.59 8.04 -6.84
N SER A 67 -8.96 7.51 -7.89
CA SER A 67 -7.54 7.71 -8.16
C SER A 67 -7.23 8.98 -8.95
N PHE A 68 -8.24 9.60 -9.58
CA PHE A 68 -8.07 10.75 -10.47
C PHE A 68 -7.36 11.91 -9.75
N ARG A 69 -7.91 12.38 -8.63
CA ARG A 69 -7.35 13.53 -7.88
C ARG A 69 -5.96 13.25 -7.34
N TYR A 70 -5.71 12.04 -6.84
CA TYR A 70 -4.39 11.64 -6.37
C TYR A 70 -3.34 11.71 -7.50
N ARG A 71 -3.65 11.12 -8.67
CA ARG A 71 -2.76 11.18 -9.85
C ARG A 71 -2.52 12.60 -10.34
N THR A 72 -3.54 13.45 -10.35
CA THR A 72 -3.40 14.87 -10.72
C THR A 72 -2.48 15.61 -9.74
N ASN A 73 -2.67 15.43 -8.44
CA ASN A 73 -1.84 16.10 -7.43
C ASN A 73 -0.39 15.61 -7.47
N LEU A 74 -0.16 14.31 -7.68
CA LEU A 74 1.17 13.75 -7.88
C LEU A 74 1.86 14.39 -9.11
N GLY A 75 1.14 14.53 -10.23
CA GLY A 75 1.68 15.17 -11.43
C GLY A 75 2.02 16.65 -11.23
N LYS A 76 1.21 17.38 -10.45
CA LYS A 76 1.50 18.77 -10.05
C LYS A 76 2.78 18.84 -9.21
N LEU A 77 2.89 18.00 -8.17
CA LEU A 77 4.08 17.92 -7.32
C LEU A 77 5.34 17.62 -8.13
N GLN A 78 5.29 16.64 -9.03
CA GLN A 78 6.40 16.32 -9.93
C GLN A 78 6.79 17.49 -10.83
N THR A 79 5.82 18.30 -11.25
CA THR A 79 6.09 19.53 -12.03
C THR A 79 6.81 20.57 -11.17
N THR A 80 6.35 20.77 -9.93
CA THR A 80 7.00 21.68 -8.97
C THR A 80 8.43 21.23 -8.63
N MET A 81 8.70 19.92 -8.60
CA MET A 81 10.05 19.36 -8.45
C MET A 81 10.92 19.45 -9.73
N GLY A 82 10.42 20.06 -10.81
CA GLY A 82 11.17 20.22 -12.06
C GLY A 82 11.27 18.95 -12.92
N MET A 83 10.49 17.91 -12.63
CA MET A 83 10.53 16.67 -13.42
C MET A 83 9.92 16.90 -14.81
N LYS A 84 10.64 16.48 -15.86
CA LYS A 84 10.20 16.64 -17.26
C LYS A 84 8.95 15.81 -17.57
N PRO A 85 7.96 16.35 -18.30
CA PRO A 85 6.84 15.56 -18.82
C PRO A 85 7.33 14.33 -19.60
N ASN A 86 6.55 13.24 -19.59
CA ASN A 86 6.86 11.95 -20.22
C ASN A 86 8.10 11.20 -19.68
N ALA A 87 8.83 11.75 -18.71
CA ALA A 87 9.94 11.10 -18.02
C ALA A 87 9.66 10.94 -16.50
N ARG A 88 8.40 11.07 -16.08
CA ARG A 88 8.00 11.05 -14.67
C ARG A 88 7.64 9.63 -14.24
N PRO A 89 8.03 9.20 -13.03
CA PRO A 89 7.47 7.99 -12.45
C PRO A 89 5.96 8.17 -12.24
N THR A 90 5.23 7.06 -12.19
CA THR A 90 3.80 7.09 -11.87
C THR A 90 3.58 6.66 -10.42
N ALA A 91 2.34 6.78 -9.93
CA ALA A 91 1.97 6.17 -8.65
C ALA A 91 2.31 4.67 -8.57
N TYR A 92 2.23 3.97 -9.70
CA TYR A 92 2.54 2.55 -9.77
C TYR A 92 4.04 2.27 -9.59
N SER A 93 4.90 3.25 -9.89
CA SER A 93 6.35 3.13 -9.69
C SER A 93 6.71 2.91 -8.22
N PHE A 94 5.96 3.48 -7.26
CA PHE A 94 6.19 3.22 -5.83
C PHE A 94 6.07 1.74 -5.47
N ARG A 95 5.09 1.04 -6.05
CA ARG A 95 4.91 -0.41 -5.85
C ARG A 95 6.04 -1.20 -6.48
N HIS A 96 6.52 -0.80 -7.65
CA HIS A 96 7.70 -1.42 -8.27
C HIS A 96 8.94 -1.27 -7.39
N THR A 97 9.22 -0.05 -6.92
CA THR A 97 10.33 0.20 -6.00
C THR A 97 10.21 -0.67 -4.75
N PHE A 98 9.03 -0.76 -4.13
CA PHE A 98 8.81 -1.64 -2.99
C PHE A 98 9.14 -3.12 -3.29
N ILE A 99 8.69 -3.64 -4.43
CA ILE A 99 8.97 -5.01 -4.85
C ILE A 99 10.48 -5.21 -5.10
N ASP A 100 11.13 -4.28 -5.79
CA ASP A 100 12.54 -4.36 -6.15
C ASP A 100 13.42 -4.33 -4.90
N GLU A 101 13.15 -3.45 -3.95
CA GLU A 101 13.88 -3.38 -2.66
C GLU A 101 13.72 -4.68 -1.86
N LEU A 102 12.50 -5.24 -1.78
CA LEU A 102 12.31 -6.52 -1.09
C LEU A 102 12.98 -7.70 -1.80
N LYS A 103 13.05 -7.66 -3.13
CA LYS A 103 13.79 -8.63 -3.93
C LYS A 103 15.30 -8.53 -3.66
N ILE A 104 15.86 -7.32 -3.63
CA ILE A 104 17.27 -7.07 -3.27
C ILE A 104 17.57 -7.56 -1.85
N ALA A 105 16.63 -7.39 -0.93
CA ALA A 105 16.70 -7.90 0.44
C ALA A 105 16.44 -9.43 0.56
N ASN A 106 16.42 -10.16 -0.56
CA ASN A 106 16.17 -11.61 -0.63
C ASN A 106 14.89 -12.06 0.08
N THR A 107 13.84 -11.24 0.02
CA THR A 107 12.52 -11.62 0.56
C THR A 107 11.89 -12.68 -0.36
N PRO A 108 11.35 -13.78 0.18
CA PRO A 108 10.74 -14.81 -0.66
C PRO A 108 9.62 -14.25 -1.53
N GLU A 109 9.62 -14.61 -2.82
CA GLU A 109 8.67 -14.07 -3.80
C GLU A 109 7.20 -14.24 -3.39
N HIS A 110 6.85 -15.38 -2.78
CA HIS A 110 5.48 -15.62 -2.33
C HIS A 110 5.04 -14.61 -1.24
N ILE A 111 5.94 -14.24 -0.32
CA ILE A 111 5.65 -13.23 0.70
C ILE A 111 5.43 -11.86 0.05
N VAL A 112 6.30 -11.47 -0.89
CA VAL A 112 6.15 -10.20 -1.62
C VAL A 112 4.84 -10.17 -2.41
N ALA A 113 4.51 -11.27 -3.09
CA ALA A 113 3.28 -11.42 -3.84
C ALA A 113 2.02 -11.29 -2.95
N GLU A 114 2.03 -11.87 -1.75
CA GLU A 114 0.92 -11.71 -0.79
C GLU A 114 0.74 -10.26 -0.34
N ILE A 115 1.83 -9.56 0.02
CA ILE A 115 1.79 -8.16 0.45
C ILE A 115 1.22 -7.25 -0.66
N VAL A 116 1.70 -7.44 -1.89
CA VAL A 116 1.29 -6.58 -3.01
C VAL A 116 -0.04 -7.05 -3.63
N GLY A 117 -0.48 -8.28 -3.40
CA GLY A 117 -1.70 -8.85 -3.99
C GLY A 117 -1.49 -9.32 -5.43
N HIS A 118 -0.39 -10.02 -5.71
CA HIS A 118 -0.17 -10.77 -6.95
C HIS A 118 -0.63 -12.22 -6.77
N ALA A 119 -1.21 -12.79 -7.82
CA ALA A 119 -1.50 -14.22 -7.85
C ALA A 119 -0.19 -15.02 -7.89
N HIS A 120 -0.13 -16.15 -7.20
CA HIS A 120 0.98 -17.08 -7.35
C HIS A 120 0.81 -17.85 -8.67
N PRO A 121 1.78 -17.77 -9.61
CA PRO A 121 1.68 -18.50 -10.86
C PRO A 121 1.88 -20.01 -10.67
N ASN A 122 2.54 -20.43 -9.59
CA ASN A 122 2.90 -21.82 -9.34
C ASN A 122 1.86 -22.54 -8.48
N ILE A 123 1.50 -23.77 -8.88
CA ILE A 123 0.53 -24.64 -8.19
C ILE A 123 0.90 -24.82 -6.71
N THR A 124 2.18 -24.97 -6.38
CA THR A 124 2.64 -25.23 -5.00
C THR A 124 2.20 -24.13 -4.05
N PHE A 125 2.48 -22.85 -4.36
CA PHE A 125 2.08 -21.73 -3.51
C PHE A 125 0.64 -21.27 -3.76
N GLY A 126 0.11 -21.46 -4.96
CA GLY A 126 -1.26 -21.05 -5.31
C GLY A 126 -2.35 -22.00 -4.81
N ARG A 127 -2.08 -23.31 -4.73
CA ARG A 127 -3.07 -24.35 -4.39
C ARG A 127 -2.79 -25.07 -3.07
N TYR A 128 -1.52 -25.23 -2.69
CA TYR A 128 -1.13 -26.01 -1.51
C TYR A 128 -0.46 -25.20 -0.39
N GLY A 129 0.05 -24.01 -0.71
CA GLY A 129 0.66 -23.10 0.24
C GLY A 129 -0.40 -22.48 1.17
N LYS A 130 -0.12 -22.48 2.47
CA LYS A 130 -0.86 -21.62 3.40
C LYS A 130 -0.37 -20.18 3.22
N GLN A 131 -1.27 -19.23 3.44
CA GLN A 131 -0.90 -17.82 3.55
C GLN A 131 0.18 -17.65 4.62
N ALA A 132 1.08 -16.72 4.37
CA ALA A 132 2.08 -16.33 5.35
C ALA A 132 1.40 -15.82 6.62
N ASN A 133 1.98 -16.13 7.78
CA ASN A 133 1.48 -15.55 9.01
C ASN A 133 1.81 -14.04 9.07
N ILE A 134 1.11 -13.32 9.95
CA ILE A 134 1.23 -11.86 9.97
C ILE A 134 2.64 -11.39 10.37
N GLN A 135 3.36 -12.17 11.17
CA GLN A 135 4.73 -11.86 11.57
C GLN A 135 5.70 -11.95 10.39
N GLN A 136 5.56 -12.95 9.52
CA GLN A 136 6.35 -13.06 8.28
C GLN A 136 6.10 -11.89 7.33
N LEU A 137 4.83 -11.47 7.18
CA LEU A 137 4.48 -10.29 6.40
C LEU A 137 5.07 -9.02 7.03
N ASN A 138 5.06 -8.92 8.36
CA ASN A 138 5.54 -7.76 9.10
C ASN A 138 7.07 -7.63 8.97
N GLU A 139 7.80 -8.73 9.15
CA GLU A 139 9.24 -8.79 8.91
C GLU A 139 9.58 -8.36 7.48
N ALA A 140 8.83 -8.87 6.49
CA ALA A 140 9.07 -8.53 5.08
C ALA A 140 8.80 -7.05 4.78
N VAL A 141 7.68 -6.48 5.22
CA VAL A 141 7.42 -5.03 5.03
C VAL A 141 8.53 -4.19 5.66
N ASN A 142 9.07 -4.62 6.81
CA ASN A 142 10.13 -3.91 7.51
C ASN A 142 11.55 -4.10 6.93
N LYS A 143 11.72 -4.94 5.90
CA LYS A 143 12.96 -4.98 5.11
C LYS A 143 13.08 -3.84 4.10
N PHE A 144 11.98 -3.14 3.82
CA PHE A 144 12.04 -1.95 2.96
C PHE A 144 12.96 -0.90 3.61
N PRO A 145 13.90 -0.31 2.86
CA PRO A 145 14.89 0.61 3.43
C PRO A 145 14.21 1.84 4.01
N SER A 146 14.70 2.29 5.15
CA SER A 146 14.23 3.55 5.72
C SER A 146 14.70 4.72 4.88
N VAL A 147 13.81 5.69 4.67
CA VAL A 147 14.10 6.90 3.89
C VAL A 147 14.20 8.07 4.86
N GLU A 148 15.27 8.85 4.78
CA GLU A 148 15.37 10.08 5.56
C GLU A 148 14.38 11.12 5.04
N VAL A 149 13.40 11.49 5.86
CA VAL A 149 12.40 12.50 5.51
C VAL A 149 12.94 13.86 5.94
N MET A 150 13.37 14.68 4.98
CA MET A 150 13.68 16.07 5.25
C MET A 150 12.37 16.87 5.31
N TYR A 151 12.00 17.33 6.50
CA TYR A 151 10.94 18.32 6.64
C TYR A 151 11.45 19.67 6.13
N ALA A 152 10.72 20.26 5.19
CA ALA A 152 10.98 21.60 4.66
C ALA A 152 10.40 22.68 5.59
#